data_AF-A0A8H7G1Q9-F1
#
_entry.id   AF-A0A8H7G1Q9-F1
#
_cell.length_a   1.000
_cell.length_b   1.000
_cell.length_c   1.000
_cell.angle_alpha   90.00
_cell.angle_beta   90.00
_cell.angle_gamma   90.00
#
_symmetry.space_group_name_H-M   'P 1'
#
loop_
_entity.id
_entity.type
_entity.pdbx_description
1 polymer ?
#
loop_
_entity_poly.entity_id
_entity_poly.type
_entity_poly.pdbx_seq_one_letter_code
_entity_poly.pdbx_strand_id
1 'polypeptide(L)'
;MNPYLWGLLGARLLPAALLALCLYPPLFLFLYLPQVAWLAIWQGNGAWFSAAMLVLIEGSVAVQALFEAFFVDETLMNIFDAVLISKGHISLVETRRTVYQLDPSKSITNPAKQLGPHHRPSSAIYAPFSWTLIFSYVVLLPVVFIPYVGTPIFILLCARIAGPYHHYHYFKLLGIHKSERRKLMRQERDVYLGFGSTALCLQLVPGLSMVFLLTTAAGSALWAADLEKEKHKARIVTTVSAEA
;
A
#
# COMPACT_ATOMS: atom_id res chain seq x y z
N MET A 1 -3.07 -2.15 17.52
CA MET A 1 -2.97 -3.25 16.53
C MET A 1 -3.48 -4.51 17.20
N ASN A 2 -4.45 -5.21 16.60
CA ASN A 2 -5.17 -6.32 17.27
C ASN A 2 -4.25 -7.54 17.45
N PRO A 3 -4.30 -8.32 18.56
CA PRO A 3 -3.31 -9.36 18.90
C PRO A 3 -3.11 -10.43 17.83
N TYR A 4 -4.14 -10.70 17.02
CA TYR A 4 -4.09 -11.73 16.00
C TYR A 4 -3.14 -11.44 14.83
N LEU A 5 -2.81 -10.17 14.59
CA LEU A 5 -1.90 -9.77 13.52
C LEU A 5 -0.45 -10.10 13.84
N TRP A 6 -0.09 -10.19 15.13
CA TRP A 6 1.29 -10.45 15.58
C TRP A 6 1.82 -11.83 15.15
N GLY A 7 0.96 -12.84 15.08
CA GLY A 7 1.33 -14.18 14.61
C GLY A 7 1.65 -14.23 13.12
N LEU A 8 0.95 -13.43 12.29
CA LEU A 8 1.25 -13.24 10.87
C LEU A 8 2.52 -12.41 10.66
N LEU A 9 2.76 -11.45 11.57
CA LEU A 9 3.91 -10.55 11.56
C LEU A 9 5.23 -11.29 11.82
N GLY A 10 5.31 -12.03 12.93
CA GLY A 10 6.60 -12.39 13.55
C GLY A 10 7.51 -13.26 12.69
N ALA A 11 6.96 -14.21 11.91
CA ALA A 11 7.75 -15.18 11.16
C ALA A 11 8.45 -14.60 9.92
N ARG A 12 7.91 -13.52 9.33
CA ARG A 12 8.41 -12.95 8.06
C ARG A 12 8.98 -11.54 8.18
N LEU A 13 8.67 -10.82 9.26
CA LEU A 13 9.18 -9.45 9.47
C LEU A 13 10.67 -9.40 9.71
N LEU A 14 11.21 -10.31 10.53
CA LEU A 14 12.62 -10.27 10.89
C LEU A 14 13.54 -10.43 9.67
N PRO A 15 13.38 -11.45 8.81
CA PRO A 15 14.19 -11.56 7.60
C PRO A 15 13.98 -10.38 6.64
N ALA A 16 12.75 -9.89 6.49
CA ALA A 16 12.45 -8.75 5.62
C ALA A 16 13.07 -7.43 6.13
N ALA A 17 13.00 -7.17 7.43
CA ALA A 17 13.58 -5.97 8.05
C ALA A 17 15.10 -6.00 8.02
N LEU A 18 15.72 -7.18 8.25
CA LEU A 18 17.16 -7.35 8.09
C LEU A 18 17.59 -7.11 6.63
N LEU A 19 16.83 -7.63 5.67
CA LEU A 19 17.14 -7.42 4.25
C LEU A 19 16.99 -5.95 3.85
N ALA A 20 15.97 -5.24 4.35
CA ALA A 20 15.83 -3.80 4.18
C ALA A 20 17.01 -3.04 4.81
N LEU A 21 17.42 -3.41 6.02
CA LEU A 21 18.56 -2.81 6.71
C LEU A 21 19.88 -3.05 5.97
N CYS A 22 20.04 -4.20 5.33
CA CYS A 22 21.19 -4.49 4.46
C CYS A 22 21.13 -3.78 3.10
N LEU A 23 19.93 -3.44 2.61
CA LEU A 23 19.71 -2.82 1.31
C LEU A 23 20.04 -1.32 1.30
N TYR A 24 19.73 -0.59 2.38
CA TYR A 24 19.96 0.86 2.42
C TYR A 24 21.44 1.30 2.44
N PRO A 25 22.36 0.68 3.20
CA PRO A 25 23.77 1.07 3.22
C PRO A 25 24.44 1.11 1.83
N PRO A 26 24.33 0.08 0.95
CA PRO A 26 24.90 0.18 -0.38
C PRO A 26 24.20 1.23 -1.25
N LEU A 27 22.88 1.44 -1.11
CA LEU A 27 22.19 2.52 -1.81
C LEU A 27 22.73 3.90 -1.40
N PHE A 28 22.95 4.12 -0.11
CA PHE A 28 23.55 5.37 0.37
C PHE A 28 25.04 5.49 0.03
N LEU A 29 25.78 4.39 -0.11
CA LEU A 29 27.19 4.45 -0.49
C LEU A 29 27.36 4.77 -1.99
N PHE A 30 26.59 4.10 -2.86
CA PHE A 30 26.79 4.14 -4.30
C PHE A 30 25.86 5.11 -5.03
N LEU A 31 24.64 5.36 -4.53
CA LEU A 31 23.64 6.16 -5.22
C LEU A 31 23.59 7.60 -4.68
N TYR A 32 23.74 7.77 -3.36
CA TYR A 32 23.65 9.08 -2.72
C TYR A 32 24.70 10.08 -3.23
N LEU A 33 25.99 9.74 -3.19
CA LEU A 33 27.05 10.69 -3.56
C LEU A 33 26.98 11.09 -5.04
N PRO A 34 26.78 10.17 -6.01
CA PRO A 34 26.54 10.56 -7.40
C PRO A 34 25.30 11.43 -7.58
N GLN A 35 24.19 11.13 -6.88
CA GLN A 35 22.98 11.96 -6.93
C GLN A 35 23.23 13.36 -6.35
N VAL A 36 23.93 13.48 -5.23
CA VAL A 36 24.32 14.77 -4.64
C VAL A 36 25.16 15.55 -5.64
N ALA A 37 26.17 14.93 -6.25
CA ALA A 37 27.04 15.59 -7.23
C ALA A 37 26.24 16.12 -8.43
N TRP A 38 25.34 15.30 -8.98
CA TRP A 38 24.49 15.68 -10.10
C TRP A 38 23.53 16.82 -9.74
N LEU A 39 22.87 16.72 -8.59
CA LEU A 39 21.91 17.70 -8.11
C LEU A 39 22.57 19.01 -7.67
N ALA A 40 23.80 18.97 -7.15
CA ALA A 40 24.54 20.14 -6.69
C ALA A 40 24.78 21.16 -7.82
N ILE A 41 24.83 20.70 -9.08
CA ILE A 41 24.93 21.56 -10.27
C ILE A 41 23.75 22.55 -10.35
N TRP A 42 22.56 22.15 -9.89
CA TRP A 42 21.32 22.93 -10.03
C TRP A 42 20.92 23.66 -8.75
N GLN A 43 21.08 23.02 -7.59
CA GLN A 43 20.53 23.50 -6.31
C GLN A 43 21.58 23.76 -5.22
N GLY A 44 22.88 23.58 -5.52
CA GLY A 44 23.95 23.79 -4.56
C GLY A 44 23.76 22.96 -3.29
N ASN A 45 23.76 23.61 -2.12
CA ASN A 45 23.64 22.93 -0.82
C ASN A 45 22.31 22.17 -0.63
N GLY A 46 21.24 22.54 -1.34
CA GLY A 46 19.96 21.81 -1.29
C GLY A 46 20.06 20.36 -1.79
N ALA A 47 21.08 20.05 -2.59
CA ALA A 47 21.30 18.73 -3.18
C ALA A 47 21.43 17.62 -2.14
N TRP A 48 22.01 17.89 -0.97
CA TRP A 48 22.19 16.89 0.09
C TRP A 48 20.85 16.35 0.60
N PHE A 49 19.87 17.22 0.80
CA PHE A 49 18.53 16.85 1.24
C PHE A 49 17.75 16.17 0.11
N SER A 50 17.78 16.77 -1.08
CA SER A 50 17.06 16.28 -2.25
C SER A 50 17.52 14.88 -2.68
N ALA A 51 18.83 14.63 -2.69
CA ALA A 51 19.39 13.31 -2.95
C ALA A 51 19.00 12.31 -1.85
N ALA A 52 18.99 12.71 -0.58
CA ALA A 52 18.61 11.80 0.50
C ALA A 52 17.17 11.33 0.32
N MET A 53 16.24 12.24 0.00
CA MET A 53 14.85 11.89 -0.28
C MET A 53 14.71 10.97 -1.51
N LEU A 54 15.47 11.21 -2.58
CA LEU A 54 15.48 10.34 -3.76
C LEU A 54 15.93 8.92 -3.41
N VAL A 55 17.06 8.76 -2.73
CA VAL A 55 17.56 7.45 -2.29
C VAL A 55 16.54 6.73 -1.41
N LEU A 56 15.85 7.44 -0.51
CA LEU A 56 14.81 6.84 0.33
C LEU A 56 13.60 6.38 -0.48
N ILE A 57 13.17 7.16 -1.47
CA ILE A 57 12.07 6.78 -2.37
C ILE A 57 12.48 5.56 -3.22
N GLU A 58 13.66 5.57 -3.83
CA GLU A 58 14.19 4.45 -4.61
C GLU A 58 14.35 3.19 -3.74
N GLY A 59 14.83 3.36 -2.50
CA GLY A 59 14.91 2.30 -1.50
C GLY A 59 13.53 1.72 -1.15
N SER A 60 12.50 2.55 -1.02
CA SER A 60 11.13 2.09 -0.78
C SER A 60 10.58 1.25 -1.94
N VAL A 61 10.88 1.63 -3.18
CA VAL A 61 10.52 0.86 -4.39
C VAL A 61 11.25 -0.48 -4.43
N ALA A 62 12.55 -0.49 -4.09
CA ALA A 62 13.33 -1.73 -4.00
C ALA A 62 12.81 -2.65 -2.89
N VAL A 63 12.45 -2.09 -1.73
CA VAL A 63 11.79 -2.81 -0.63
C VAL A 63 10.46 -3.42 -1.07
N GLN A 64 9.64 -2.68 -1.84
CA GLN A 64 8.38 -3.19 -2.35
C GLN A 64 8.59 -4.33 -3.36
N ALA A 65 9.56 -4.19 -4.28
CA ALA A 65 9.91 -5.25 -5.22
C ALA A 65 10.40 -6.53 -4.50
N LEU A 66 11.18 -6.36 -3.43
CA LEU A 66 11.61 -7.44 -2.58
C LEU A 66 10.42 -8.14 -1.89
N PHE A 67 9.43 -7.39 -1.43
CA PHE A 67 8.22 -7.93 -0.81
C PHE A 67 7.45 -8.86 -1.74
N GLU A 68 7.30 -8.43 -2.98
CA GLU A 68 6.67 -9.26 -4.01
C GLU A 68 7.52 -10.50 -4.31
N ALA A 69 8.84 -10.36 -4.45
CA ALA A 69 9.74 -11.46 -4.75
C ALA A 69 9.80 -12.54 -3.64
N PHE A 70 9.67 -12.16 -2.37
CA PHE A 70 9.70 -13.07 -1.22
C PHE A 70 8.30 -13.61 -0.82
N PHE A 71 7.27 -13.42 -1.65
CA PHE A 71 5.88 -13.83 -1.37
C PHE A 71 5.31 -13.25 -0.06
N VAL A 72 5.82 -12.10 0.40
CA VAL A 72 5.26 -11.39 1.55
C VAL A 72 3.94 -10.69 1.18
N ASP A 73 3.69 -10.51 -0.12
CA ASP A 73 2.43 -9.97 -0.66
C ASP A 73 1.19 -10.76 -0.20
N GLU A 74 1.32 -12.09 -0.03
CA GLU A 74 0.27 -12.93 0.56
C GLU A 74 -0.04 -12.53 2.01
N THR A 75 0.98 -12.11 2.77
CA THR A 75 0.81 -11.69 4.17
C THR A 75 0.06 -10.37 4.25
N LEU A 76 0.38 -9.40 3.39
CA LEU A 76 -0.35 -8.14 3.29
C LEU A 76 -1.81 -8.37 2.92
N MET A 77 -2.06 -9.26 1.97
CA MET A 77 -3.40 -9.65 1.57
C MET A 77 -4.16 -10.33 2.70
N ASN A 78 -3.53 -11.26 3.42
CA ASN A 78 -4.16 -11.91 4.56
C ASN A 78 -4.49 -10.93 5.69
N ILE A 79 -3.63 -9.93 5.93
CA ILE A 79 -3.93 -8.84 6.87
C ILE A 79 -5.13 -8.04 6.38
N PHE A 80 -5.15 -7.67 5.10
CA PHE A 80 -6.24 -6.93 4.50
C PHE A 80 -7.58 -7.68 4.61
N ASP A 81 -7.60 -8.94 4.20
CA ASP A 81 -8.79 -9.80 4.21
C ASP A 81 -9.25 -10.10 5.65
N ALA A 82 -8.33 -10.36 6.58
CA ALA A 82 -8.67 -10.55 7.99
C ALA A 82 -9.33 -9.30 8.59
N VAL A 83 -8.87 -8.11 8.21
CA VAL A 83 -9.50 -6.85 8.64
C VAL A 83 -10.90 -6.72 8.05
N LEU A 84 -11.10 -7.00 6.76
CA LEU A 84 -12.44 -6.98 6.16
C LEU A 84 -13.41 -7.94 6.83
N ILE A 85 -12.96 -9.17 7.10
CA ILE A 85 -13.73 -10.18 7.85
C ILE A 85 -14.09 -9.67 9.24
N SER A 86 -13.11 -9.09 9.96
CA SER A 86 -13.35 -8.52 11.29
C SER A 86 -14.37 -7.37 11.29
N LYS A 87 -14.55 -6.71 10.15
CA LYS A 87 -15.54 -5.64 9.94
C LYS A 87 -16.88 -6.14 9.39
N GLY A 88 -17.04 -7.45 9.19
CA GLY A 88 -18.28 -8.07 8.73
C GLY A 88 -18.41 -8.17 7.20
N HIS A 89 -17.36 -7.85 6.44
CA HIS A 89 -17.38 -7.90 4.97
C HIS A 89 -16.90 -9.26 4.43
N ILE A 90 -17.42 -10.36 5.00
CA ILE A 90 -17.01 -11.73 4.66
C ILE A 90 -17.35 -12.08 3.20
N SER A 91 -18.55 -11.71 2.74
CA SER A 91 -19.01 -11.99 1.37
C SER A 91 -18.12 -11.38 0.28
N LEU A 92 -17.52 -10.22 0.55
CA LEU A 92 -16.59 -9.57 -0.37
C LEU A 92 -15.29 -10.39 -0.51
N VAL A 93 -14.82 -10.98 0.58
CA VAL A 93 -13.61 -11.79 0.64
C VAL A 93 -13.85 -13.18 0.01
N GLU A 94 -15.00 -13.79 0.28
CA GLU A 94 -15.41 -15.10 -0.28
C GLU A 94 -15.42 -15.13 -1.81
N THR A 95 -15.63 -13.98 -2.44
CA THR A 95 -15.64 -13.84 -3.92
C THR A 95 -14.33 -14.34 -4.57
N ARG A 96 -13.19 -14.28 -3.85
CA ARG A 96 -11.86 -14.60 -4.43
C ARG A 96 -11.09 -15.69 -3.68
N ARG A 97 -11.53 -16.09 -2.50
CA ARG A 97 -10.87 -17.09 -1.66
C ARG A 97 -11.89 -17.84 -0.82
N THR A 98 -11.54 -19.06 -0.43
CA THR A 98 -12.36 -19.80 0.52
C THR A 98 -12.26 -19.14 1.89
N VAL A 99 -13.39 -18.97 2.56
CA VAL A 99 -13.45 -18.53 3.96
C VAL A 99 -14.07 -19.66 4.77
N TYR A 100 -13.30 -20.19 5.72
CA TYR A 100 -13.80 -21.23 6.61
C TYR A 100 -14.78 -20.61 7.60
N GLN A 101 -16.01 -21.12 7.60
CA GLN A 101 -16.99 -20.77 8.63
C GLN A 101 -16.51 -21.36 9.96
N LEU A 102 -16.10 -20.49 10.88
CA LEU A 102 -15.87 -20.89 12.27
C LEU A 102 -17.23 -21.00 12.96
N ASP A 103 -17.34 -22.01 13.81
CA ASP A 103 -18.53 -22.30 14.61
C ASP A 103 -19.07 -21.02 15.29
N PRO A 104 -20.34 -20.63 15.06
CA PRO A 104 -20.91 -19.40 15.59
C PRO A 104 -20.94 -19.34 17.12
N SER A 105 -20.73 -20.47 17.80
CA SER A 105 -20.59 -20.56 19.26
C SER A 105 -19.24 -20.07 19.81
N LYS A 106 -18.20 -20.00 18.98
CA LYS A 106 -16.89 -19.45 19.36
C LYS A 106 -16.80 -18.00 18.91
N SER A 107 -16.79 -17.07 19.87
CA SER A 107 -16.40 -15.68 19.64
C SER A 107 -15.15 -15.64 18.75
N ILE A 108 -15.16 -14.81 17.70
CA ILE A 108 -14.11 -14.75 16.68
C ILE A 108 -12.81 -14.27 17.33
N THR A 109 -12.08 -15.18 17.97
CA THR A 109 -10.83 -14.85 18.68
C THR A 109 -9.72 -14.48 17.69
N ASN A 110 -9.79 -14.98 16.45
CA ASN A 110 -8.79 -14.69 15.42
C ASN A 110 -9.36 -14.82 13.98
N PRO A 111 -9.73 -13.69 13.32
CA PRO A 111 -10.28 -13.71 11.96
C PRO A 111 -9.28 -14.20 10.90
N ALA A 112 -7.97 -14.15 11.18
CA ALA A 112 -6.97 -14.71 10.27
C ALA A 112 -7.02 -16.24 10.17
N LYS A 113 -7.71 -16.94 11.08
CA LYS A 113 -7.90 -18.40 10.99
C LYS A 113 -9.06 -18.81 10.07
N GLN A 114 -9.94 -17.87 9.71
CA GLN A 114 -11.03 -18.10 8.75
C GLN A 114 -10.53 -18.06 7.31
N LEU A 115 -9.29 -17.62 7.12
CA LEU A 115 -8.65 -17.42 5.84
C LEU A 115 -8.22 -18.77 5.23
N GLY A 116 -8.99 -19.25 4.24
CA GLY A 116 -8.63 -20.41 3.42
C GLY A 116 -7.83 -20.04 2.17
N PRO A 117 -7.39 -21.05 1.38
CA PRO A 117 -6.64 -20.84 0.15
C PRO A 117 -7.42 -20.02 -0.88
N HIS A 118 -6.66 -19.29 -1.70
CA HIS A 118 -7.18 -18.52 -2.81
C HIS A 118 -7.65 -19.42 -3.96
N HIS A 119 -8.78 -19.09 -4.60
CA HIS A 119 -9.31 -19.86 -5.73
C HIS A 119 -8.41 -19.79 -6.98
N ARG A 120 -7.57 -18.75 -7.08
CA ARG A 120 -6.58 -18.61 -8.17
C ARG A 120 -5.24 -18.12 -7.60
N PRO A 121 -4.09 -18.67 -8.02
CA PRO A 121 -2.78 -18.23 -7.55
C PRO A 121 -2.49 -16.76 -7.93
N SER A 122 -2.92 -16.30 -9.11
CA SER A 122 -2.83 -14.89 -9.52
C SER A 122 -3.66 -13.93 -8.65
N SER A 123 -4.57 -14.44 -7.80
CA SER A 123 -5.34 -13.58 -6.90
C SER A 123 -4.53 -13.08 -5.70
N ALA A 124 -3.41 -13.73 -5.36
CA ALA A 124 -2.59 -13.51 -4.16
C ALA A 124 -1.60 -12.31 -4.21
N ILE A 125 -1.88 -11.29 -5.01
CA ILE A 125 -1.03 -10.10 -5.17
C ILE A 125 -1.75 -8.89 -4.58
N TYR A 126 -1.16 -8.27 -3.55
CA TYR A 126 -1.74 -7.14 -2.83
C TYR A 126 -1.66 -5.86 -3.67
N ALA A 127 -0.47 -5.55 -4.19
CA ALA A 127 -0.24 -4.45 -5.11
C ALA A 127 0.95 -4.81 -6.02
N PRO A 128 0.70 -5.20 -7.29
CA PRO A 128 1.76 -5.65 -8.16
C PRO A 128 2.75 -4.51 -8.42
N PHE A 129 4.03 -4.86 -8.44
CA PHE A 129 5.08 -4.01 -8.96
C PHE A 129 4.71 -3.57 -10.37
N SER A 130 4.77 -2.25 -10.56
CA SER A 130 4.27 -1.62 -11.76
C SER A 130 5.39 -0.86 -12.43
N TRP A 131 5.82 -1.36 -13.59
CA TRP A 131 6.73 -0.62 -14.47
C TRP A 131 6.20 0.77 -14.85
N THR A 132 4.87 0.94 -14.85
CA THR A 132 4.24 2.24 -15.04
C THR A 132 4.54 3.21 -13.89
N LEU A 133 4.67 2.74 -12.64
CA LEU A 133 5.08 3.57 -11.51
C LEU A 133 6.52 4.04 -11.70
N ILE A 134 7.43 3.13 -12.04
CA ILE A 134 8.84 3.47 -12.30
C ILE A 134 8.94 4.46 -13.44
N PHE A 135 8.26 4.20 -14.56
CA PHE A 135 8.26 5.11 -15.70
C PHE A 135 7.72 6.49 -15.30
N SER A 136 6.63 6.53 -14.52
CA SER A 136 6.09 7.79 -14.01
C SER A 136 7.09 8.52 -13.11
N TYR A 137 7.83 7.81 -12.26
CA TYR A 137 8.88 8.39 -11.42
C TYR A 137 10.04 8.95 -12.24
N VAL A 138 10.50 8.24 -13.27
CA VAL A 138 11.53 8.73 -14.19
C VAL A 138 11.07 10.00 -14.92
N VAL A 139 9.81 10.02 -15.39
CA VAL A 139 9.21 11.19 -16.03
C VAL A 139 9.07 12.37 -15.06
N LEU A 140 8.84 12.11 -13.77
CA LEU A 140 8.73 13.13 -12.73
C LEU A 140 10.07 13.61 -12.19
N LEU A 141 11.16 12.87 -12.39
CA LEU A 141 12.48 13.18 -11.84
C LEU A 141 12.96 14.61 -12.16
N PRO A 142 12.74 15.18 -13.36
CA PRO A 142 13.13 16.57 -13.66
C PRO A 142 12.54 17.62 -12.70
N VAL A 143 11.42 17.34 -12.05
CA VAL A 143 10.81 18.23 -11.04
C VAL A 143 11.78 18.49 -9.88
N VAL A 144 12.62 17.51 -9.52
CA VAL A 144 13.57 17.60 -8.41
C VAL A 144 14.70 18.60 -8.68
N PHE A 145 14.94 18.99 -9.94
CA PHE A 145 15.94 20.00 -10.28
C PHE A 145 15.53 21.41 -9.85
N ILE A 146 14.25 21.65 -9.53
CA ILE A 146 13.79 22.94 -9.02
C ILE A 146 14.26 23.11 -7.57
N PRO A 147 15.11 24.11 -7.26
CA PRO A 147 15.64 24.29 -5.91
C PRO A 147 14.54 24.49 -4.86
N TYR A 148 14.74 23.91 -3.68
CA TYR A 148 13.87 24.02 -2.49
C TYR A 148 12.46 23.42 -2.59
N VAL A 149 11.77 23.58 -3.72
CA VAL A 149 10.38 23.14 -3.91
C VAL A 149 10.25 21.86 -4.75
N GLY A 150 11.27 21.51 -5.54
CA GLY A 150 11.24 20.37 -6.44
C GLY A 150 11.02 19.04 -5.72
N THR A 151 11.81 18.77 -4.67
CA THR A 151 11.71 17.53 -3.90
C THR A 151 10.36 17.37 -3.16
N PRO A 152 9.84 18.36 -2.43
CA PRO A 152 8.50 18.25 -1.84
C PRO A 152 7.41 17.98 -2.88
N ILE A 153 7.44 18.69 -4.02
CA ILE A 153 6.46 18.48 -5.11
C ILE A 153 6.61 17.08 -5.68
N PHE A 154 7.84 16.62 -5.92
CA PHE A 154 8.11 15.27 -6.41
C PHE A 154 7.54 14.20 -5.48
N ILE A 155 7.78 14.30 -4.17
CA ILE A 155 7.23 13.39 -3.16
C ILE A 155 5.70 13.36 -3.21
N LEU A 156 5.06 14.52 -3.27
CA LEU A 156 3.59 14.63 -3.36
C LEU A 156 3.04 14.02 -4.65
N LEU A 157 3.73 14.22 -5.78
CA LEU A 157 3.35 13.62 -7.05
C LEU A 157 3.54 12.10 -7.04
N CYS A 158 4.63 11.59 -6.47
CA CYS A 158 4.83 10.16 -6.26
C CYS A 158 3.72 9.57 -5.40
N ALA A 159 3.41 10.21 -4.27
CA ALA A 159 2.29 9.82 -3.39
C ALA A 159 0.95 9.80 -4.12
N ARG A 160 0.68 10.79 -4.99
CA ARG A 160 -0.54 10.84 -5.80
C ARG A 160 -0.68 9.65 -6.74
N ILE A 161 0.43 9.23 -7.34
CA ILE A 161 0.44 8.13 -8.32
C ILE A 161 0.40 6.78 -7.60
N ALA A 162 1.13 6.64 -6.49
CA ALA A 162 1.21 5.42 -5.70
C ALA A 162 -0.03 5.18 -4.83
N GLY A 163 -0.67 6.23 -4.32
CA GLY A 163 -1.80 6.13 -3.38
C GLY A 163 -2.90 5.14 -3.79
N PRO A 164 -3.40 5.19 -5.04
CA PRO A 164 -4.42 4.26 -5.50
C PRO A 164 -4.00 2.78 -5.53
N TYR A 165 -2.72 2.47 -5.53
CA TYR A 165 -2.23 1.09 -5.50
C TYR A 165 -2.53 0.40 -4.16
N HIS A 166 -2.69 1.16 -3.07
CA HIS A 166 -3.09 0.58 -1.78
C HIS A 166 -4.51 -0.03 -1.78
N HIS A 167 -5.37 0.37 -2.72
CA HIS A 167 -6.69 -0.23 -2.95
C HIS A 167 -6.71 -1.20 -4.14
N TYR A 168 -5.56 -1.59 -4.68
CA TYR A 168 -5.51 -2.52 -5.80
C TYR A 168 -6.24 -3.84 -5.49
N HIS A 169 -5.95 -4.44 -4.34
CA HIS A 169 -6.62 -5.66 -3.89
C HIS A 169 -8.12 -5.47 -3.66
N TYR A 170 -8.54 -4.36 -3.04
CA TYR A 170 -9.95 -4.03 -2.87
C TYR A 170 -10.72 -3.98 -4.20
N PHE A 171 -10.18 -3.27 -5.19
CA PHE A 171 -10.79 -3.21 -6.52
C PHE A 171 -10.82 -4.58 -7.22
N LYS A 172 -9.84 -5.43 -6.92
CA LYS A 172 -9.83 -6.80 -7.38
C LYS A 172 -10.93 -7.62 -6.72
N LEU A 173 -11.16 -7.49 -5.41
CA LEU A 173 -12.26 -8.14 -4.69
C LEU A 173 -13.63 -7.73 -5.27
N LEU A 174 -13.81 -6.44 -5.54
CA LEU A 174 -15.03 -5.92 -6.19
C LEU A 174 -15.25 -6.43 -7.62
N GLY A 175 -14.20 -6.88 -8.31
CA GLY A 175 -14.30 -7.36 -9.70
C GLY A 175 -14.64 -6.28 -10.73
N ILE A 176 -14.48 -5.01 -10.37
CA ILE A 176 -14.81 -3.87 -11.25
C ILE A 176 -13.83 -3.71 -12.41
N HIS A 177 -14.32 -3.15 -13.52
CA HIS A 177 -13.49 -2.92 -14.71
C HIS A 177 -12.54 -1.72 -14.53
N LYS A 178 -11.46 -1.66 -15.34
CA LYS A 178 -10.44 -0.58 -15.28
C LYS A 178 -11.03 0.84 -15.45
N SER A 179 -12.11 0.98 -16.21
CA SER A 179 -12.82 2.26 -16.42
C SER A 179 -13.51 2.74 -15.16
N GLU A 180 -14.27 1.85 -14.52
CA GLU A 180 -15.00 2.13 -13.27
C GLU A 180 -14.03 2.40 -12.11
N ARG A 181 -12.96 1.60 -12.02
CA ARG A 181 -11.86 1.84 -11.07
C ARG A 181 -11.30 3.25 -11.19
N ARG A 182 -11.04 3.71 -12.42
CA ARG A 182 -10.55 5.07 -12.67
C ARG A 182 -11.56 6.15 -12.28
N LYS A 183 -12.86 5.87 -12.37
CA LYS A 183 -13.91 6.80 -11.94
C LYS A 183 -13.94 6.92 -10.42
N LEU A 184 -13.94 5.80 -9.70
CA LEU A 184 -13.88 5.78 -8.23
C LEU A 184 -12.62 6.47 -7.70
N MET A 185 -11.45 6.14 -8.26
CA MET A 185 -10.19 6.80 -7.92
C MET A 185 -10.19 8.30 -8.23
N ARG A 186 -10.99 8.76 -9.21
CA ARG A 186 -11.09 10.17 -9.56
C ARG A 186 -11.99 10.94 -8.59
N GLN A 187 -13.00 10.30 -8.01
CA GLN A 187 -13.90 10.91 -7.04
C GLN A 187 -13.19 11.16 -5.71
N GLU A 188 -12.39 10.20 -5.26
CA GLU A 188 -11.68 10.27 -3.97
C GLU A 188 -10.21 10.68 -4.10
N ARG A 189 -9.86 11.52 -5.10
CA ARG A 189 -8.44 11.83 -5.40
C ARG A 189 -7.67 12.39 -4.21
N ASP A 190 -8.31 13.27 -3.45
CA ASP A 190 -7.64 13.98 -2.36
C ASP A 190 -7.43 13.06 -1.17
N VAL A 191 -8.37 12.13 -0.93
CA VAL A 191 -8.23 11.08 0.08
C VAL A 191 -7.11 10.11 -0.31
N TYR A 192 -7.04 9.69 -1.58
CA TYR A 192 -5.94 8.86 -2.08
C TYR A 192 -4.59 9.56 -2.00
N LEU A 193 -4.55 10.87 -2.27
CA LEU A 193 -3.34 11.68 -2.11
C LEU A 193 -2.90 11.72 -0.65
N GLY A 194 -3.82 12.01 0.29
CA GLY A 194 -3.53 12.05 1.72
C GLY A 194 -3.04 10.70 2.24
N PHE A 195 -3.78 9.63 1.93
CA PHE A 195 -3.42 8.27 2.33
C PHE A 195 -2.07 7.86 1.75
N GLY A 196 -1.86 8.02 0.44
CA GLY A 196 -0.60 7.71 -0.23
C GLY A 196 0.57 8.54 0.30
N SER A 197 0.34 9.81 0.64
CA SER A 197 1.38 10.68 1.21
C SER A 197 1.80 10.20 2.59
N THR A 198 0.83 9.88 3.45
CA THR A 198 1.14 9.34 4.80
C THR A 198 1.86 8.00 4.70
N ALA A 199 1.41 7.09 3.83
CA ALA A 199 2.04 5.80 3.60
C ALA A 199 3.48 5.96 3.10
N LEU A 200 3.71 6.84 2.12
CA LEU A 200 5.03 7.12 1.59
C LEU A 200 5.95 7.69 2.67
N CYS A 201 5.52 8.71 3.41
CA CYS A 201 6.31 9.32 4.49
C CYS A 201 6.72 8.28 5.55
N LEU A 202 5.83 7.37 5.92
CA LEU A 202 6.13 6.28 6.85
C LEU A 202 7.14 5.29 6.25
N GLN A 203 7.05 5.00 4.95
CA GLN A 203 7.99 4.12 4.25
C GLN A 203 9.39 4.73 4.09
N LEU A 204 9.53 6.06 4.13
CA LEU A 204 10.84 6.73 4.08
C LEU A 204 11.70 6.45 5.32
N VAL A 205 11.15 5.92 6.41
CA VAL A 205 11.91 5.56 7.61
C VAL A 205 12.60 4.20 7.40
N PRO A 206 13.93 4.14 7.21
CA PRO A 206 14.64 2.88 6.99
C PRO A 206 14.49 1.94 8.19
N GLY A 207 14.44 0.64 7.94
CA GLY A 207 14.28 -0.39 8.98
C GLY A 207 12.85 -0.56 9.52
N LEU A 208 12.03 0.50 9.55
CA LEU A 208 10.61 0.43 9.93
C LEU A 208 9.66 0.32 8.75
N SER A 209 10.15 0.52 7.53
CA SER A 209 9.37 0.42 6.28
C SER A 209 8.49 -0.82 6.23
N MET A 210 8.97 -1.96 6.72
CA MET A 210 8.23 -3.23 6.74
C MET A 210 7.03 -3.23 7.69
N VAL A 211 7.21 -2.68 8.88
CA VAL A 211 6.10 -2.52 9.84
C VAL A 211 5.05 -1.60 9.22
N PHE A 212 5.51 -0.51 8.61
CA PHE A 212 4.60 0.47 8.02
C PHE A 212 3.85 -0.07 6.80
N LEU A 213 4.47 -0.91 5.98
CA LEU A 213 3.81 -1.54 4.84
C LEU A 213 2.62 -2.41 5.30
N LEU A 214 2.79 -3.14 6.41
CA LEU A 214 1.72 -3.95 7.02
C LEU A 214 0.63 -3.08 7.66
N THR A 215 1.00 -2.03 8.39
CA THR A 215 0.01 -1.11 8.97
C THR A 215 -0.75 -0.36 7.89
N THR A 216 -0.10 -0.03 6.77
CA THR A 216 -0.75 0.58 5.60
C THR A 216 -1.72 -0.40 4.95
N ALA A 217 -1.38 -1.70 4.86
CA ALA A 217 -2.33 -2.72 4.39
C ALA A 217 -3.56 -2.81 5.31
N ALA A 218 -3.37 -2.86 6.64
CA ALA A 218 -4.48 -2.85 7.59
C ALA A 218 -5.31 -1.55 7.50
N GLY A 219 -4.66 -0.39 7.37
CA GLY A 219 -5.32 0.90 7.20
C GLY A 219 -6.12 0.99 5.91
N SER A 220 -5.58 0.48 4.81
CA SER A 220 -6.29 0.40 3.52
C SER A 220 -7.51 -0.52 3.59
N ALA A 221 -7.44 -1.59 4.38
CA ALA A 221 -8.58 -2.49 4.59
C ALA A 221 -9.67 -1.86 5.45
N LEU A 222 -9.29 -1.11 6.49
CA LEU A 222 -10.23 -0.33 7.30
C LEU A 222 -10.95 0.71 6.43
N TRP A 223 -10.19 1.44 5.61
CA TRP A 223 -10.76 2.41 4.69
C TRP A 223 -11.70 1.75 3.66
N ALA A 224 -11.31 0.61 3.09
CA ALA A 224 -12.18 -0.16 2.21
C ALA A 224 -13.49 -0.62 2.89
N ALA A 225 -13.43 -1.05 4.16
CA ALA A 225 -14.61 -1.40 4.94
C ALA A 225 -15.54 -0.19 5.15
N ASP A 226 -14.98 0.98 5.44
CA ASP A 226 -15.76 2.21 5.59
C ASP A 226 -16.44 2.61 4.27
N LEU A 227 -15.75 2.49 3.13
CA LEU A 227 -16.35 2.70 1.80
C LEU A 227 -17.52 1.76 1.52
N GLU A 228 -17.40 0.48 1.86
CA GLU A 228 -18.50 -0.48 1.71
C GLU A 228 -19.68 -0.18 2.63
N LYS A 229 -19.41 0.26 3.86
CA LYS A 229 -20.44 0.69 4.81
C LYS A 229 -21.22 1.90 4.29
N GLU A 230 -20.54 2.88 3.72
CA GLU A 230 -21.18 4.05 3.11
C GLU A 230 -22.02 3.68 1.89
N LYS A 231 -21.50 2.84 1.00
CA LYS A 231 -22.27 2.31 -0.15
C LYS A 231 -23.51 1.55 0.29
N HIS A 232 -23.40 0.72 1.33
CA HIS A 232 -24.54 -0.03 1.86
C HIS A 232 -25.62 0.89 2.41
N LYS A 233 -25.24 1.92 3.18
CA LYS A 233 -26.18 2.95 3.68
C LYS A 233 -26.85 3.71 2.53
N ALA A 234 -26.09 4.15 1.54
CA ALA A 234 -26.64 4.84 0.38
C ALA A 234 -27.65 3.97 -0.39
N ARG A 235 -27.35 2.67 -0.55
CA ARG A 235 -28.27 1.72 -1.20
C ARG A 235 -29.58 1.57 -0.43
N ILE A 236 -29.55 1.50 0.91
CA ILE A 236 -30.75 1.41 1.75
C ILE A 236 -31.61 2.67 1.62
N VAL A 237 -31.00 3.86 1.62
CA VAL A 237 -31.74 5.12 1.48
C VAL A 237 -32.47 5.19 0.14
N THR A 238 -31.80 4.80 -0.94
CA THR A 238 -32.41 4.77 -2.28
C THR A 238 -33.56 3.78 -2.39
N THR A 239 -33.47 2.61 -1.77
CA THR A 239 -34.58 1.63 -1.78
C THR A 239 -35.78 2.13 -0.99
N VAL A 240 -35.57 2.72 0.19
CA VAL A 240 -36.67 3.27 1.01
C VAL A 240 -37.36 4.44 0.29
N SER A 241 -36.60 5.29 -0.40
CA SER A 241 -37.18 6.41 -1.18
C SER A 241 -37.92 5.97 -2.44
N ALA A 242 -37.65 4.77 -2.98
CA ALA A 242 -38.34 4.25 -4.15
C ALA A 242 -39.66 3.53 -3.79
N GLU A 243 -39.81 3.13 -2.52
CA GLU A 243 -40.99 2.45 -1.97
C GLU A 243 -41.99 3.43 -1.31
N ALA A 244 -41.60 4.70 -1.13
CA ALA A 244 -42.42 5.79 -0.57
C ALA A 244 -43.03 6.67 -1.67
#